data_AF-A0A2A5BHS2-F1
#
_entry.id   AF-A0A2A5BHS2-F1
#
_cell.length_a   1.000
_cell.length_b   1.000
_cell.length_c   1.000
_cell.angle_alpha   90.00
_cell.angle_beta   90.00
_cell.angle_gamma   90.00
#
_symmetry.space_group_name_H-M   'P 1'
#
loop_
_entity.id
_entity.type
_entity.pdbx_description
1 polymer ?
#
loop_
_entity_poly.entity_id
_entity_poly.type
_entity_poly.pdbx_seq_one_letter_code
_entity_poly.pdbx_strand_id
1 'polypeptide(L)'
;MNTDDNIILEVDTIPKVDLDFMNNTHVEEIHMVKLLGEKIRDYQAGESLSDKKIMKLSQLLIQWLDHTHDHFQRENELMLDTHFPMYPMHSSEHTRVLEDMKQRVSAWQNTHDLDVIAEYVFSIWPHWFDGHVNSMDMMTARFAVMQGYQAA
;
A
#
# COMPACT_ATOMS: atom_id res chain seq x y z
N MET A 1 -12.22 14.80 17.87
CA MET A 1 -10.98 14.20 17.34
C MET A 1 -10.73 14.91 16.02
N ASN A 2 -9.57 15.55 15.86
CA ASN A 2 -9.25 16.34 14.67
C ASN A 2 -9.36 15.48 13.41
N THR A 3 -10.16 15.92 12.46
CA THR A 3 -10.40 15.32 11.14
C THR A 3 -9.45 15.86 10.08
N ASP A 4 -8.30 16.40 10.47
CA ASP A 4 -7.64 17.45 9.67
C ASP A 4 -6.44 17.03 8.83
N ASP A 5 -6.00 15.78 8.83
CA ASP A 5 -4.96 15.38 7.86
C ASP A 5 -5.44 14.19 7.03
N ASN A 6 -6.22 14.48 5.99
CA ASN A 6 -6.37 13.54 4.89
C ASN A 6 -5.01 13.46 4.16
N ILE A 7 -4.16 12.52 4.58
CA ILE A 7 -2.81 12.37 4.06
C ILE A 7 -2.89 11.78 2.65
N ILE A 8 -2.27 12.47 1.70
CA ILE A 8 -1.94 11.92 0.39
C ILE A 8 -0.42 11.91 0.35
N LEU A 9 0.16 10.71 0.32
CA LEU A 9 1.61 10.58 0.17
C LEU A 9 2.03 11.06 -1.21
N GLU A 10 3.15 11.78 -1.26
CA GLU A 10 3.79 12.18 -2.50
C GLU A 10 5.09 11.40 -2.69
N VAL A 11 5.43 11.08 -3.93
CA VAL A 11 6.58 10.22 -4.24
C VAL A 11 7.90 10.78 -3.69
N ASP A 12 8.04 12.10 -3.64
CA ASP A 12 9.20 12.80 -3.11
C ASP A 12 9.28 12.84 -1.57
N THR A 13 8.21 12.44 -0.88
CA THR A 13 8.17 12.36 0.59
C THR A 13 8.60 11.02 1.16
N ILE A 14 8.63 9.96 0.33
CA ILE A 14 9.00 8.61 0.75
C ILE A 14 10.49 8.38 0.49
N PRO A 15 11.25 7.84 1.47
CA PRO A 15 12.67 7.58 1.27
C PRO A 15 12.88 6.52 0.19
N LYS A 16 14.01 6.62 -0.50
CA LYS A 16 14.48 5.55 -1.37
C LYS A 16 15.22 4.50 -0.57
N VAL A 17 14.98 3.24 -0.89
CA VAL A 17 15.75 2.10 -0.40
C VAL A 17 16.85 1.72 -1.39
N ASP A 18 17.78 0.85 -0.98
CA ASP A 18 18.99 0.53 -1.76
C ASP A 18 18.73 -0.36 -3.00
N LEU A 19 17.47 -0.71 -3.29
CA LEU A 19 17.08 -1.57 -4.40
C LEU A 19 16.04 -0.88 -5.31
N ASP A 20 16.38 -0.72 -6.59
CA ASP A 20 15.55 0.02 -7.56
C ASP A 20 14.18 -0.62 -7.80
N PHE A 21 14.06 -1.95 -7.79
CA PHE A 21 12.77 -2.59 -8.02
C PHE A 21 11.78 -2.31 -6.87
N MET A 22 12.26 -2.20 -5.63
CA MET A 22 11.44 -1.84 -4.47
C MET A 22 10.97 -0.40 -4.62
N ASN A 23 11.90 0.52 -4.92
CA ASN A 23 11.56 1.93 -5.18
C ASN A 23 10.51 2.10 -6.28
N ASN A 24 10.64 1.37 -7.39
CA ASN A 24 9.67 1.41 -8.49
C ASN A 24 8.29 0.93 -8.03
N THR A 25 8.24 -0.18 -7.29
CA THR A 25 6.99 -0.74 -6.74
C THR A 25 6.34 0.24 -5.75
N HIS A 26 7.12 0.87 -4.88
CA HIS A 26 6.63 1.88 -3.94
C HIS A 26 6.03 3.10 -4.65
N VAL A 27 6.69 3.58 -5.71
CA VAL A 27 6.18 4.68 -6.55
C VAL A 27 4.88 4.30 -7.25
N GLU A 28 4.78 3.08 -7.79
CA GLU A 28 3.55 2.57 -8.40
C GLU A 28 2.39 2.55 -7.40
N GLU A 29 2.64 2.04 -6.19
CA GLU A 29 1.62 1.94 -5.14
C GLU A 29 1.11 3.34 -4.72
N ILE A 30 2.03 4.30 -4.52
CA ILE A 30 1.67 5.70 -4.22
C ILE A 30 0.77 6.29 -5.33
N HIS A 31 1.08 6.06 -6.60
CA HIS A 31 0.26 6.54 -7.70
C HIS A 31 -1.14 5.91 -7.72
N MET A 32 -1.24 4.61 -7.43
CA MET A 32 -2.54 3.93 -7.33
C MET A 32 -3.39 4.49 -6.19
N VAL A 33 -2.79 4.68 -5.01
CA VAL A 33 -3.48 5.24 -3.85
C VAL A 33 -3.88 6.69 -4.05
N LYS A 34 -3.03 7.49 -4.71
CA LYS A 34 -3.34 8.87 -5.08
C LYS A 34 -4.56 8.95 -6.00
N LEU A 35 -4.59 8.14 -7.06
CA LEU A 35 -5.75 8.05 -7.96
C LEU A 35 -7.02 7.59 -7.21
N LEU A 36 -6.89 6.63 -6.30
CA LEU A 36 -8.00 6.15 -5.48
C LEU A 36 -8.52 7.27 -4.57
N GLY A 37 -7.62 7.99 -3.89
CA GLY A 37 -7.94 9.12 -3.03
C GLY A 37 -8.65 10.26 -3.78
N GLU A 38 -8.20 10.60 -4.99
CA GLU A 38 -8.89 11.56 -5.86
C GLU A 38 -10.33 11.11 -6.15
N LYS A 39 -10.55 9.84 -6.49
CA LYS A 39 -11.91 9.32 -6.75
C LYS A 39 -12.78 9.29 -5.51
N ILE A 40 -12.24 8.94 -4.35
CA ILE A 40 -12.99 8.98 -3.08
C ILE A 40 -13.45 10.41 -2.79
N ARG A 41 -12.56 11.41 -2.91
CA ARG A 41 -12.92 12.82 -2.73
C ARG A 41 -13.97 13.29 -3.73
N ASP A 42 -13.81 12.95 -5.01
CA ASP A 42 -14.78 13.26 -6.06
C ASP A 42 -16.17 12.70 -5.74
N TYR A 43 -16.22 11.49 -5.18
CA TYR A 43 -17.48 10.80 -4.90
C TYR A 43 -18.13 11.28 -3.60
N GLN A 44 -17.36 11.62 -2.58
CA GLN A 44 -17.86 12.23 -1.35
C GLN A 44 -18.42 13.65 -1.59
N ALA A 45 -17.83 14.42 -2.50
CA ALA A 45 -18.29 15.77 -2.84
C ALA A 45 -19.51 15.80 -3.78
N GLY A 46 -19.81 14.69 -4.44
CA GLY A 46 -20.91 14.57 -5.38
C GLY A 46 -22.22 14.11 -4.74
N GLU A 47 -23.25 13.94 -5.60
CA GLU A 47 -24.47 13.22 -5.24
C GLU A 47 -24.20 11.72 -5.01
N SER A 48 -25.27 10.95 -4.81
CA SER A 48 -25.24 9.50 -4.55
C SER A 48 -24.30 8.70 -5.49
N LEU A 49 -23.77 7.62 -4.95
CA LEU A 49 -22.94 6.67 -5.68
C LEU A 49 -23.76 5.92 -6.74
N SER A 50 -23.61 6.31 -8.01
CA SER A 50 -24.12 5.51 -9.13
C SER A 50 -23.36 4.19 -9.27
N ASP A 51 -23.99 3.16 -9.85
CA ASP A 51 -23.38 1.86 -10.16
C ASP A 51 -22.04 1.98 -10.91
N LYS A 52 -21.93 2.95 -11.82
CA LYS A 52 -20.68 3.20 -12.56
C LYS A 52 -19.53 3.65 -11.64
N LYS A 53 -19.82 4.53 -10.67
CA LYS A 53 -18.85 5.00 -9.67
C LYS A 53 -18.43 3.85 -8.76
N ILE A 54 -19.41 3.04 -8.33
CA ILE A 54 -19.18 1.85 -7.50
C ILE A 54 -18.24 0.88 -8.22
N MET A 55 -18.59 0.48 -9.44
CA MET A 55 -17.78 -0.45 -10.24
C MET A 55 -16.36 0.09 -10.47
N LYS A 56 -16.22 1.40 -10.72
CA LYS A 56 -14.90 2.01 -10.92
C LYS A 56 -14.06 1.98 -9.64
N LEU A 57 -14.64 2.29 -8.49
CA LEU A 57 -13.90 2.26 -7.22
C LEU A 57 -13.52 0.82 -6.84
N SER A 58 -14.44 -0.12 -6.99
CA SER A 58 -14.17 -1.55 -6.78
C SER A 58 -13.01 -2.04 -7.64
N GLN A 59 -12.95 -1.64 -8.91
CA GLN A 59 -11.83 -2.00 -9.78
C GLN A 59 -10.49 -1.43 -9.27
N LEU A 60 -10.45 -0.16 -8.87
CA LEU A 60 -9.22 0.47 -8.37
C LEU A 60 -8.75 -0.17 -7.06
N LEU A 61 -9.68 -0.48 -6.16
CA LEU A 61 -9.39 -1.17 -4.90
C LEU A 61 -8.82 -2.58 -5.12
N ILE A 62 -9.38 -3.34 -6.07
CA ILE A 62 -8.86 -4.66 -6.44
C ILE A 62 -7.47 -4.52 -7.07
N GLN A 63 -7.27 -3.57 -7.98
CA GLN A 63 -5.98 -3.32 -8.61
C GLN A 63 -4.89 -2.99 -7.58
N TRP A 64 -5.22 -2.16 -6.60
CA TRP A 64 -4.30 -1.85 -5.51
C TRP A 64 -4.03 -3.09 -4.65
N LEU A 65 -5.06 -3.87 -4.30
CA LEU A 65 -4.89 -5.10 -3.51
C LEU A 65 -4.00 -6.14 -4.20
N ASP A 66 -4.20 -6.35 -5.50
CA ASP A 66 -3.39 -7.27 -6.30
C ASP A 66 -1.94 -6.76 -6.40
N HIS A 67 -1.75 -5.45 -6.58
CA HIS A 67 -0.41 -4.84 -6.60
C HIS A 67 0.32 -4.99 -5.27
N THR A 68 -0.34 -4.69 -4.15
CA THR A 68 0.24 -4.85 -2.79
C THR A 68 0.55 -6.33 -2.48
N HIS A 69 -0.28 -7.26 -2.95
CA HIS A 69 0.03 -8.70 -2.83
C HIS A 69 1.33 -9.06 -3.57
N ASP A 70 1.45 -8.66 -4.84
CA ASP A 70 2.61 -8.99 -5.67
C ASP A 70 3.89 -8.28 -5.18
N HIS A 71 3.75 -7.04 -4.70
CA HIS A 71 4.78 -6.29 -3.99
C HIS A 71 5.33 -7.10 -2.82
N PHE A 72 4.47 -7.46 -1.85
CA PHE A 72 4.89 -8.23 -0.67
C PHE A 72 5.44 -9.60 -1.03
N GLN A 73 4.88 -10.27 -2.04
CA GLN A 73 5.40 -11.56 -2.48
C GLN A 73 6.86 -11.42 -2.95
N ARG A 74 7.16 -10.43 -3.79
CA ARG A 74 8.51 -10.21 -4.31
C ARG A 74 9.53 -9.86 -3.22
N GLU A 75 9.13 -9.07 -2.23
CA GLU A 75 9.99 -8.77 -1.10
C GLU A 75 10.18 -9.96 -0.15
N ASN A 76 9.13 -10.78 0.04
CA ASN A 76 9.25 -12.03 0.78
C ASN A 76 10.23 -13.01 0.10
N GLU A 77 10.16 -13.12 -1.24
CA GLU A 77 11.12 -13.89 -2.04
C GLU A 77 12.55 -13.36 -1.86
N LEU A 78 12.75 -12.04 -1.96
CA LEU A 78 14.04 -11.40 -1.69
C LEU A 78 14.59 -11.76 -0.29
N MET A 79 13.74 -11.65 0.73
CA MET A 79 14.14 -11.95 2.11
C MET A 79 14.52 -13.42 2.30
N LEU A 80 13.81 -14.35 1.64
CA LEU A 80 14.13 -15.77 1.67
C LEU A 80 15.46 -16.05 0.95
N ASP A 81 15.65 -15.51 -0.26
CA ASP A 81 16.85 -15.72 -1.07
C ASP A 81 18.11 -15.18 -0.38
N THR A 82 17.97 -14.03 0.28
CA THR A 82 19.08 -13.39 1.00
C THR A 82 19.28 -13.93 2.41
N HIS A 83 18.40 -14.83 2.89
CA HIS A 83 18.41 -15.35 4.26
C HIS A 83 18.27 -14.24 5.32
N PHE A 84 17.38 -13.27 5.07
CA PHE A 84 17.15 -12.14 5.96
C PHE A 84 16.71 -12.61 7.36
N PRO A 85 17.47 -12.28 8.44
CA PRO A 85 17.20 -12.83 9.77
C PRO A 85 15.82 -12.49 10.34
N MET A 86 15.26 -11.33 9.96
CA MET A 86 13.98 -10.84 10.47
C MET A 86 12.80 -11.18 9.56
N TYR A 87 12.97 -12.09 8.59
CA TYR A 87 11.92 -12.53 7.68
C TYR A 87 10.59 -12.90 8.39
N PRO A 88 10.58 -13.67 9.49
CA PRO A 88 9.32 -14.03 10.15
C PRO A 88 8.54 -12.82 10.67
N MET A 89 9.23 -11.76 11.09
CA MET A 89 8.60 -10.53 11.57
C MET A 89 8.07 -9.71 10.40
N HIS A 90 8.91 -9.45 9.38
CA HIS A 90 8.53 -8.61 8.23
C HIS A 90 7.38 -9.24 7.43
N SER A 91 7.48 -10.53 7.07
CA SER A 91 6.41 -11.24 6.36
C SER A 91 5.10 -11.34 7.15
N SER A 92 5.16 -11.35 8.49
CA SER A 92 3.95 -11.31 9.32
C SER A 92 3.24 -9.95 9.26
N GLU A 93 3.99 -8.84 9.16
CA GLU A 93 3.41 -7.51 8.94
C GLU A 93 2.77 -7.42 7.55
N HIS A 94 3.42 -7.94 6.50
CA HIS A 94 2.83 -8.07 5.17
C HIS A 94 1.50 -8.82 5.21
N THR A 95 1.48 -9.98 5.88
CA THR A 95 0.27 -10.81 6.01
C THR A 95 -0.84 -10.05 6.73
N ARG A 96 -0.52 -9.36 7.83
CA ARG A 96 -1.49 -8.57 8.61
C ARG A 96 -2.10 -7.46 7.78
N VAL A 97 -1.28 -6.71 7.05
CA VAL A 97 -1.72 -5.57 6.23
C VAL A 97 -2.56 -6.02 5.06
N LEU A 98 -2.14 -7.09 4.37
CA LEU A 98 -2.89 -7.65 3.26
C LEU A 98 -4.27 -8.16 3.71
N GLU A 99 -4.37 -8.75 4.90
CA GLU A 99 -5.64 -9.19 5.46
C GLU A 99 -6.56 -8.03 5.83
N ASP A 100 -6.04 -6.97 6.47
CA ASP A 100 -6.80 -5.74 6.75
C ASP A 100 -7.31 -5.10 5.44
N MET A 101 -6.46 -5.04 4.42
CA MET A 101 -6.82 -4.53 3.10
C MET A 101 -7.95 -5.35 2.46
N LYS A 102 -7.85 -6.69 2.47
CA LYS A 102 -8.91 -7.60 1.98
C LYS A 102 -10.23 -7.37 2.69
N GLN A 103 -10.21 -7.20 4.02
CA GLN A 103 -11.40 -6.95 4.82
C GLN A 103 -12.09 -5.64 4.41
N ARG A 104 -11.32 -4.59 4.16
CA ARG A 104 -11.85 -3.29 3.73
C ARG A 104 -12.41 -3.31 2.31
N VAL A 105 -11.72 -3.99 1.39
CA VAL A 105 -12.23 -4.20 0.02
C VAL A 105 -13.53 -5.00 0.05
N SER A 106 -13.61 -6.05 0.88
CA SER A 106 -14.84 -6.83 1.04
C SER A 106 -15.96 -6.01 1.68
N ALA A 107 -15.66 -5.21 2.71
CA ALA A 107 -16.63 -4.33 3.34
C ALA A 107 -17.22 -3.35 2.31
N TRP A 108 -16.36 -2.68 1.52
CA TRP A 108 -16.79 -1.81 0.43
C TRP A 108 -17.70 -2.52 -0.58
N GLN A 109 -17.34 -3.73 -1.02
CA GLN A 109 -18.15 -4.49 -1.99
C GLN A 109 -19.55 -4.86 -1.46
N ASN A 110 -19.70 -4.95 -0.14
CA ASN A 110 -20.97 -5.31 0.50
C ASN A 110 -21.83 -4.09 0.84
N THR A 111 -21.21 -3.00 1.30
CA THR A 111 -21.93 -1.84 1.86
C THR A 111 -21.92 -0.62 0.96
N HIS A 112 -20.95 -0.51 0.05
CA HIS A 112 -20.62 0.71 -0.70
C HIS A 112 -20.42 1.94 0.20
N ASP A 113 -19.98 1.71 1.44
CA ASP A 113 -19.69 2.76 2.41
C ASP A 113 -18.34 3.39 2.09
N LEU A 114 -18.33 4.65 1.63
CA LEU A 114 -17.12 5.40 1.27
C LEU A 114 -16.22 5.66 2.47
N ASP A 115 -16.78 5.79 3.66
CA ASP A 115 -16.03 6.23 4.83
C ASP A 115 -15.03 5.14 5.28
N VAL A 116 -15.40 3.86 5.09
CA VAL A 116 -14.55 2.70 5.40
C VAL A 116 -13.24 2.69 4.60
N ILE A 117 -13.29 3.02 3.31
CA ILE A 117 -12.09 3.11 2.47
C ILE A 117 -11.43 4.48 2.54
N ALA A 118 -12.19 5.55 2.80
CA ALA A 118 -11.60 6.88 3.01
C ALA A 118 -10.67 6.90 4.22
N GLU A 119 -11.11 6.34 5.36
CA GLU A 119 -10.27 6.23 6.56
C GLU A 119 -8.97 5.46 6.26
N TYR A 120 -9.07 4.36 5.52
CA TYR A 120 -7.91 3.55 5.20
C TYR A 120 -6.93 4.28 4.29
N VAL A 121 -7.43 4.87 3.20
CA VAL A 121 -6.63 5.55 2.18
C VAL A 121 -5.97 6.81 2.70
N PHE A 122 -6.66 7.58 3.56
CA PHE A 122 -6.18 8.90 3.98
C PHE A 122 -5.49 8.92 5.34
N SER A 123 -5.60 7.86 6.14
CA SER A 123 -5.04 7.85 7.50
C SER A 123 -4.23 6.59 7.77
N ILE A 124 -4.85 5.41 7.66
CA ILE A 124 -4.24 4.16 8.14
C ILE A 124 -3.08 3.73 7.23
N TRP A 125 -3.33 3.64 5.92
CA TRP A 125 -2.30 3.21 4.98
C TRP A 125 -1.14 4.20 4.87
N PRO A 126 -1.34 5.53 4.74
CA PRO A 126 -0.23 6.47 4.65
C PRO A 126 0.73 6.39 5.84
N HIS A 127 0.20 6.30 7.06
CA HIS A 127 1.01 6.19 8.27
C HIS A 127 1.78 4.87 8.33
N TRP A 128 1.12 3.76 7.98
CA TRP A 128 1.76 2.46 7.95
C TRP A 128 2.83 2.39 6.85
N PHE A 129 2.52 2.81 5.63
CA PHE A 129 3.40 2.70 4.46
C PHE A 129 4.68 3.51 4.66
N ASP A 130 4.56 4.77 5.08
CA ASP A 130 5.73 5.60 5.40
C ASP A 130 6.60 4.95 6.48
N GLY A 131 6.00 4.50 7.58
CA GLY A 131 6.74 3.81 8.65
C GLY A 131 7.38 2.50 8.20
N HIS A 132 6.72 1.74 7.34
CA HIS A 132 7.18 0.46 6.82
C HIS A 132 8.42 0.64 5.93
N VAL A 133 8.33 1.55 4.95
CA VAL A 133 9.44 1.85 4.02
C VAL A 133 10.65 2.41 4.79
N ASN A 134 10.41 3.33 5.74
CA ASN A 134 11.46 3.93 6.58
C ASN A 134 12.10 2.96 7.59
N SER A 135 11.62 1.73 7.72
CA SER A 135 12.13 0.78 8.72
C SER A 135 12.43 -0.59 8.12
N MET A 136 11.41 -1.41 7.91
CA MET A 136 11.55 -2.81 7.52
C MET A 136 12.15 -2.90 6.10
N ASP A 137 11.61 -2.17 5.13
CA ASP A 137 12.05 -2.26 3.73
C ASP A 137 13.46 -1.72 3.56
N MET A 138 13.77 -0.59 4.20
CA MET A 138 15.12 -0.03 4.21
C MET A 138 16.15 -1.03 4.76
N MET A 139 15.81 -1.76 5.82
CA MET A 139 16.71 -2.76 6.40
C MET A 139 16.83 -4.01 5.52
N THR A 140 15.72 -4.45 4.91
CA THR A 140 15.69 -5.57 3.96
C THR A 140 16.56 -5.27 2.74
N ALA A 141 16.39 -4.09 2.12
CA ALA A 141 17.19 -3.67 0.97
C ALA A 141 18.69 -3.57 1.30
N ARG A 142 19.04 -2.93 2.42
CA ARG A 142 20.44 -2.83 2.90
C ARG A 142 21.06 -4.20 3.09
N PHE A 143 20.34 -5.10 3.75
CA PHE A 143 20.84 -6.44 4.01
C PHE A 143 21.04 -7.23 2.72
N ALA A 144 20.09 -7.15 1.79
CA ALA A 144 20.21 -7.80 0.48
C ALA A 144 21.46 -7.34 -0.28
N VAL A 145 21.72 -6.03 -0.32
CA VAL A 145 22.94 -5.48 -0.92
C VAL A 145 24.20 -5.99 -0.21
N MET A 146 24.19 -6.07 1.12
CA MET A 146 25.31 -6.66 1.89
C MET A 146 25.55 -8.14 1.58
N GLN A 147 24.50 -8.90 1.23
CA GLN A 147 24.61 -10.30 0.79
C GLN A 147 25.03 -10.43 -0.69
N GLY A 148 25.30 -9.32 -1.37
CA GLY A 148 25.71 -9.31 -2.77
C GLY A 148 24.54 -9.46 -3.75
N TYR A 149 23.31 -9.20 -3.31
CA TYR A 149 22.18 -9.11 -4.23
C TYR A 149 22.43 -7.96 -5.21
N GLN A 150 22.51 -8.29 -6.50
CA GLN A 150 22.58 -7.32 -7.58
C GLN A 150 21.19 -7.25 -8.20
N ALA A 151 20.50 -6.12 -8.04
CA ALA A 151 19.30 -5.85 -8.81
C ALA A 151 19.70 -5.86 -10.30
N ALA A 152 19.15 -6.81 -11.04
CA ALA A 152 19.32 -6.89 -12.49
C ALA A 152 18.54 -5.76 -13.18
#